data_AF-A0A067W790-F1
#
_entry.id   AF-A0A067W790-F1
#
_cell.length_a   1.000
_cell.length_b   1.000
_cell.length_c   1.000
_cell.angle_alpha   90.00
_cell.angle_beta   90.00
_cell.angle_gamma   90.00
#
_symmetry.space_group_name_H-M   'P 1'
#
loop_
_entity.id
_entity.type
_entity.pdbx_description
1 polymer ?
#
loop_
_entity_poly.entity_id
_entity_poly.type
_entity_poly.pdbx_seq_one_letter_code
_entity_poly.pdbx_strand_id
1 'polypeptide(L)'
;MSNSFHSFLGGTLGYVSLKLLLLSLLVGIVLKLFGWTPLGLVQKIIEFFKFVWETGFTTFYNFFHMVVMGAIVVVPTFLFLRIFRKK
;
A
#
# COMPACT_ATOMS: atom_id res chain seq x y z
N MET A 1 4.56 34.32 -21.20
CA MET A 1 5.00 33.07 -20.54
C MET A 1 6.49 33.17 -20.24
N SER A 2 6.90 33.61 -19.04
CA SER A 2 8.32 33.66 -18.61
C SER A 2 8.57 34.03 -17.12
N ASN A 3 7.56 34.09 -16.25
CA ASN A 3 7.72 34.66 -14.90
C ASN A 3 7.97 33.65 -13.76
N SER A 4 8.04 32.34 -14.04
CA SER A 4 8.23 31.30 -13.01
C SER A 4 9.70 30.95 -12.71
N PHE A 5 10.65 31.40 -13.53
CA PHE A 5 12.08 31.11 -13.33
C PHE A 5 12.78 32.11 -12.39
N HIS A 6 12.28 33.34 -12.27
CA HIS A 6 12.89 34.35 -11.40
C HIS A 6 12.60 34.15 -9.90
N SER A 7 11.53 33.44 -9.53
CA SER A 7 11.23 33.07 -8.14
C SER A 7 12.08 31.90 -7.62
N PHE A 8 12.65 31.09 -8.51
CA PHE A 8 13.60 30.01 -8.16
C PHE A 8 15.03 30.54 -7.90
N LEU A 9 15.41 31.69 -8.47
CA LEU A 9 16.72 32.32 -8.25
C LEU A 9 16.68 33.48 -7.25
N GLY A 10 15.51 34.04 -6.93
CA GLY A 10 15.38 35.29 -6.17
C GLY A 10 15.09 35.16 -4.66
N GLY A 11 14.92 33.94 -4.13
CA GLY A 11 14.49 33.74 -2.75
C GLY A 11 14.96 32.41 -2.19
N THR A 12 16.20 32.38 -1.72
CA THR A 12 16.68 31.42 -0.71
C THR A 12 16.66 29.93 -1.07
N LEU A 13 16.91 29.59 -2.35
CA LEU A 13 17.20 28.21 -2.76
C LEU A 13 18.26 27.55 -1.86
N GLY A 14 19.27 28.32 -1.44
CA GLY A 14 20.29 27.87 -0.48
C GLY A 14 19.75 27.56 0.92
N TYR A 15 18.76 28.31 1.43
CA TYR A 15 18.14 28.01 2.73
C TYR A 15 17.23 26.80 2.66
N VAL A 16 16.56 26.56 1.53
CA VAL A 16 15.79 25.33 1.31
C VAL A 16 16.74 24.13 1.23
N SER A 17 17.85 24.22 0.49
CA SER A 17 18.87 23.18 0.45
C SER A 17 19.48 22.91 1.84
N LEU A 18 19.80 23.95 2.60
CA LEU A 18 20.33 23.81 3.96
C LEU A 18 19.30 23.17 4.90
N LYS A 19 18.05 23.60 4.84
CA LYS A 19 16.95 23.03 5.62
C LYS A 19 16.73 21.55 5.28
N LEU A 20 16.76 21.19 3.99
CA LEU A 20 16.65 19.81 3.55
C LEU A 20 17.83 18.95 4.01
N LEU A 21 19.05 19.50 3.95
CA LEU A 21 20.26 18.82 4.41
C LEU A 21 20.22 18.56 5.92
N LEU A 22 19.86 19.59 6.70
CA LEU A 22 19.66 19.49 8.15
C LEU A 22 18.55 18.49 8.50
N LEU A 23 17.43 18.53 7.77
CA LEU A 23 16.31 17.62 8.00
C LEU A 23 16.68 16.18 7.63
N SER A 24 17.44 15.96 6.55
CA SER A 24 17.96 14.64 6.15
C SER A 24 18.93 14.08 7.19
N LEU A 25 19.83 14.92 7.73
CA LEU A 25 20.71 14.55 8.84
C LEU A 25 19.92 14.19 10.10
N LEU A 26 18.93 15.00 10.48
CA LEU A 26 18.07 14.74 11.62
C LEU A 26 17.32 13.41 11.46
N VAL A 27 16.70 13.19 10.30
CA VAL A 27 15.98 11.95 9.99
C VAL A 27 16.95 10.76 9.99
N GLY A 28 18.16 10.90 9.47
CA GLY A 28 19.19 9.86 9.50
C GLY A 28 19.61 9.48 10.94
N ILE A 29 19.75 10.47 11.81
CA ILE A 29 20.04 10.26 13.24
C ILE A 29 18.85 9.55 13.91
N VAL A 30 17.62 10.02 13.67
CA VAL A 30 16.39 9.40 14.23
C VAL A 30 16.29 7.94 13.79
N LEU A 31 16.48 7.64 12.50
CA LEU A 31 16.48 6.27 11.99
C LEU A 31 17.53 5.39 12.69
N LYS A 32 18.74 5.92 12.88
CA LYS A 32 19.82 5.23 13.59
C LYS A 32 19.50 5.01 15.08
N LEU A 33 18.87 5.99 15.74
CA LEU A 33 18.47 5.90 17.15
C LEU A 33 17.34 4.89 17.37
N PHE A 34 16.38 4.80 16.44
CA PHE A 34 15.34 3.76 16.46
C PHE A 34 15.87 2.37 16.03
N GLY A 35 17.14 2.27 15.63
CA GLY A 35 17.73 1.02 15.13
C GLY A 35 17.16 0.57 13.78
N TRP A 36 16.44 1.46 13.09
CA TRP A 36 15.81 1.17 11.81
C TRP A 36 16.73 1.64 10.69
N THR A 37 17.42 0.71 10.03
CA THR A 37 18.18 1.04 8.83
C THR A 37 17.21 1.38 7.69
N PRO A 38 17.49 2.43 6.88
CA PRO A 38 16.63 2.80 5.76
C PRO A 38 16.41 1.64 4.78
N LEU A 39 17.45 0.83 4.57
CA LEU A 39 17.38 -0.42 3.81
C LEU A 39 16.49 -1.48 4.48
N GLY A 40 16.54 -1.59 5.81
CA GLY A 40 15.74 -2.55 6.57
C GLY A 40 14.25 -2.29 6.50
N LEU A 41 13.81 -1.02 6.45
CA LEU A 41 12.40 -0.67 6.26
C LEU A 41 11.88 -1.13 4.89
N VAL A 42 12.65 -0.90 3.84
CA VAL A 42 12.29 -1.33 2.48
C VAL A 42 12.27 -2.85 2.39
N GLN A 43 13.27 -3.52 2.96
CA GLN A 43 13.31 -4.99 3.04
C GLN A 43 12.11 -5.56 3.79
N LYS A 44 11.75 -4.99 4.94
CA LYS A 44 10.56 -5.38 5.72
C LYS A 44 9.27 -5.26 4.91
N ILE A 45 9.13 -4.20 4.12
CA ILE A 45 7.95 -4.00 3.25
C ILE A 45 7.93 -5.07 2.15
N ILE A 46 9.06 -5.32 1.47
CA ILE A 46 9.16 -6.35 0.43
C ILE A 46 8.87 -7.74 1.01
N GLU A 47 9.44 -8.05 2.17
CA GLU A 47 9.20 -9.31 2.89
C GLU A 47 7.74 -9.45 3.32
N PHE A 48 7.11 -8.38 3.79
CA PHE A 48 5.68 -8.38 4.11
C PHE A 48 4.83 -8.71 2.89
N PHE A 49 5.11 -8.09 1.74
CA PHE A 49 4.41 -8.40 0.49
C PHE A 49 4.64 -9.85 0.03
N LYS A 50 5.88 -10.36 0.12
CA LYS A 50 6.18 -11.77 -0.19
C LYS A 50 5.42 -12.73 0.73
N PHE A 51 5.43 -12.45 2.03
CA PHE A 51 4.72 -13.26 3.02
C PHE A 51 3.20 -13.26 2.78
N VAL A 52 2.62 -12.09 2.48
CA VAL A 52 1.21 -11.96 2.12
C VAL A 52 0.90 -12.69 0.81
N TRP A 53 1.79 -12.71 -0.16
CA TRP A 53 1.58 -13.44 -1.40
C TRP A 53 1.62 -14.97 -1.19
N GLU A 54 2.62 -15.48 -0.48
CA GLU A 54 2.74 -16.94 -0.23
C GLU A 54 1.66 -17.46 0.71
N THR A 55 1.38 -16.72 1.79
CA THR A 55 0.44 -17.14 2.85
C THR A 55 -1.00 -16.75 2.52
N GLY A 56 -1.18 -15.57 1.92
CA GLY A 56 -2.49 -15.03 1.58
C GLY A 56 -3.20 -15.88 0.55
N PHE A 57 -2.52 -16.36 -0.51
CA PHE A 57 -3.13 -17.24 -1.49
C PHE A 57 -3.63 -18.57 -0.88
N THR A 58 -2.86 -19.15 0.04
CA THR A 58 -3.25 -20.39 0.75
C THR A 58 -4.49 -20.19 1.63
N THR A 59 -4.56 -19.08 2.35
CA THR A 59 -5.72 -18.76 3.19
C THR A 59 -6.94 -18.36 2.35
N PHE A 60 -6.72 -17.66 1.25
CA PHE A 60 -7.76 -17.23 0.32
C PHE A 60 -8.47 -18.43 -0.33
N TYR A 61 -7.75 -19.53 -0.57
CA TYR A 61 -8.34 -20.80 -1.04
C TYR A 61 -9.42 -21.33 -0.08
N ASN A 62 -9.12 -21.35 1.22
CA ASN A 62 -10.09 -21.79 2.25
C ASN A 62 -11.28 -20.85 2.36
N PHE A 63 -11.04 -19.54 2.24
CA PHE A 63 -12.12 -18.55 2.24
C PHE A 63 -13.05 -18.73 1.03
N PHE A 64 -12.47 -18.97 -0.16
CA PHE A 64 -13.23 -19.26 -1.37
C PHE A 64 -14.02 -20.55 -1.24
N HIS A 65 -13.47 -21.59 -0.60
CA HIS A 65 -14.20 -22.83 -0.32
C HIS A 65 -15.46 -22.57 0.53
N MET A 66 -15.38 -21.75 1.58
CA MET A 66 -16.54 -21.37 2.40
C MET A 66 -17.60 -20.62 1.58
N VAL A 67 -17.16 -19.65 0.76
CA VAL A 67 -18.07 -18.89 -0.12
C VAL A 67 -18.73 -19.80 -1.15
N VAL A 68 -17.97 -20.68 -1.80
CA VAL A 68 -18.49 -21.65 -2.79
C VAL A 68 -19.46 -22.63 -2.15
N MET A 69 -19.17 -23.11 -0.94
CA MET A 69 -20.05 -24.03 -0.20
C MET A 69 -21.41 -23.38 0.10
N GLY A 70 -21.44 -22.11 0.49
CA GLY A 70 -22.69 -21.34 0.61
C GLY A 70 -23.35 -21.06 -0.75
N ALA A 71 -22.54 -20.70 -1.76
CA ALA A 71 -23.02 -20.43 -3.11
C ALA A 71 -23.70 -21.64 -3.76
N ILE A 72 -23.23 -22.86 -3.47
CA ILE A 72 -23.86 -24.12 -3.92
C ILE A 72 -25.34 -24.18 -3.52
N VAL A 73 -25.73 -23.62 -2.38
CA VAL A 73 -27.13 -23.62 -1.92
C VAL A 73 -27.85 -22.37 -2.41
N VAL A 74 -27.24 -21.20 -2.24
CA VAL A 74 -27.89 -19.91 -2.53
C VAL A 74 -28.12 -19.70 -4.03
N VAL A 75 -27.16 -20.09 -4.88
CA VAL A 75 -27.25 -19.85 -6.33
C VAL A 75 -28.41 -20.63 -6.95
N PRO A 76 -28.59 -21.95 -6.70
CA PRO A 76 -29.76 -22.67 -7.20
C PRO A 76 -31.07 -22.13 -6.64
N THR A 77 -31.16 -21.88 -5.32
CA THR A 77 -32.39 -21.33 -4.72
C THR A 77 -32.77 -20.00 -5.34
N PHE A 78 -31.80 -19.10 -5.53
CA PHE A 78 -32.03 -17.83 -6.20
C PHE A 78 -32.47 -18.01 -7.65
N LEU A 79 -31.85 -18.95 -8.39
CA LEU A 79 -32.20 -19.24 -9.78
C LEU A 79 -33.64 -19.76 -9.90
N PHE A 80 -34.04 -20.70 -9.04
CA PHE A 80 -35.41 -21.19 -8.96
C PHE A 80 -36.40 -20.06 -8.67
N LEU A 81 -36.19 -19.30 -7.59
CA LEU A 81 -37.04 -18.17 -7.24
C LEU A 81 -37.13 -17.14 -8.37
N ARG A 82 -36.03 -16.90 -9.08
CA ARG A 82 -35.98 -15.95 -10.19
C ARG A 82 -36.75 -16.42 -11.42
N ILE A 83 -36.70 -17.72 -11.73
CA ILE A 83 -37.48 -18.31 -12.84
C ILE A 83 -38.97 -18.31 -12.50
N PHE A 84 -39.34 -18.74 -11.29
CA PHE A 84 -40.75 -18.79 -10.86
C PHE A 84 -41.38 -17.40 -10.73
N ARG A 85 -40.64 -16.38 -10.27
CA ARG A 85 -41.15 -15.01 -10.13
C ARG A 85 -41.32 -14.28 -11.46
N LYS A 86 -40.71 -14.75 -12.56
CA LYS A 86 -40.81 -14.10 -13.87
C LYS A 86 -42.02 -14.57 -14.69
N LYS A 87 -42.92 -15.35 -14.08
CA LYS A 87 -44.20 -15.80 -14.64
C LYS A 87 -45.34 -15.22 -13.82
#